data_AF-A0A7J4QCG3-F1
#
_entry.id   AF-A0A7J4QCG3-F1
#
_cell.length_a   1.000
_cell.length_b   1.000
_cell.length_c   1.000
_cell.angle_alpha   90.00
_cell.angle_beta   90.00
_cell.angle_gamma   90.00
#
_symmetry.space_group_name_H-M   'P 1'
#
loop_
_entity.id
_entity.type
_entity.pdbx_description
1 polymer ?
#
loop_
_entity_poly.entity_id
_entity_poly.type
_entity_poly.pdbx_seq_one_letter_code
_entity_poly.pdbx_strand_id
1 'polypeptide(L)'
;MEYLKAVRLSFENLRKNPILMLPETVLFLATYFLTIGLYKFSGLSEFIKTTLAEGQKIDPALFIKDFAQGYTTEIVSSLAIFIFLTFILGAGTEAIKYRMIKKVIQKQAIGIHDLFGGKSIDFWRIIGMKMIVYLVALAVFLCMMLLASFVFSISNGLSTFVAWVTVGIGLAVFVMLSIGLLFRYAILFIEEKNSAATVRDSLHYFKINPKHTLISWIVYIVLAGLFAIASSAVGMIFSYLQGFVSGATAIYFVSFIGAIMAFGVRLIYNVWAGLFLFEAYNAKRLK
;
A
#
# COMPACT_ATOMS: atom_id res chain seq x y z
N MET A 1 -22.83 17.48 0.32
CA MET A 1 -22.27 18.45 -0.64
C MET A 1 -20.75 18.59 -0.50
N GLU A 2 -20.20 18.60 0.72
CA GLU A 2 -18.75 18.75 0.97
C GLU A 2 -17.87 17.65 0.35
N TYR A 3 -18.28 16.37 0.42
CA TYR A 3 -17.49 15.27 -0.16
C TYR A 3 -17.39 15.33 -1.69
N LEU A 4 -18.49 15.66 -2.38
CA LEU A 4 -18.48 15.85 -3.83
C LEU A 4 -17.57 17.03 -4.22
N LYS A 5 -17.55 18.08 -3.41
CA LYS A 5 -16.60 19.19 -3.57
C LYS A 5 -15.16 18.73 -3.38
N ALA A 6 -14.86 17.91 -2.37
CA ALA A 6 -13.53 17.35 -2.16
C ALA A 6 -13.09 16.41 -3.31
N VAL A 7 -13.99 15.56 -3.82
CA VAL A 7 -13.75 14.70 -5.00
C VAL A 7 -13.45 15.55 -6.24
N ARG A 8 -14.26 16.59 -6.49
CA ARG A 8 -14.04 17.50 -7.63
C ARG A 8 -12.73 18.28 -7.50
N LEU A 9 -12.48 18.89 -6.35
CA LEU A 9 -11.26 19.67 -6.10
C LEU A 9 -10.02 18.81 -6.20
N SER A 10 -10.01 17.62 -5.61
CA SER A 10 -8.88 16.69 -5.71
C SER A 10 -8.59 16.28 -7.16
N PHE A 11 -9.63 16.09 -7.99
CA PHE A 11 -9.44 15.80 -9.41
C PHE A 11 -8.92 17.00 -10.21
N GLU A 12 -9.50 18.19 -10.00
CA GLU A 12 -9.02 19.43 -10.62
C GLU A 12 -7.56 19.72 -10.24
N ASN A 13 -7.19 19.50 -8.98
CA ASN A 13 -5.85 19.66 -8.46
C ASN A 13 -4.87 18.67 -9.08
N LEU A 14 -5.26 17.41 -9.26
CA LEU A 14 -4.43 16.41 -9.93
C LEU A 14 -4.18 16.79 -11.40
N ARG A 15 -5.24 17.18 -12.12
CA ARG A 15 -5.15 17.59 -13.52
C ARG A 15 -4.24 18.80 -13.72
N LYS A 16 -4.30 19.78 -12.80
CA LYS A 16 -3.45 20.99 -12.85
C LYS A 16 -2.00 20.71 -12.43
N ASN A 17 -1.76 19.68 -11.63
CA ASN A 17 -0.44 19.38 -11.06
C ASN A 17 -0.01 17.93 -11.35
N PRO A 18 0.22 17.55 -12.62
CA PRO A 18 0.61 16.19 -12.98
C PRO A 18 1.97 15.78 -12.38
N ILE A 19 2.80 16.74 -11.98
CA ILE A 19 4.08 16.49 -11.28
C ILE A 19 3.92 15.69 -9.98
N LEU A 20 2.73 15.68 -9.37
CA LEU A 20 2.40 14.85 -8.20
C LEU A 20 2.52 13.34 -8.47
N MET A 21 2.51 12.93 -9.74
CA MET A 21 2.67 11.53 -10.17
C MET A 21 4.13 11.06 -10.19
N LEU A 22 5.09 11.99 -10.16
CA LEU A 22 6.49 11.65 -10.31
C LEU A 22 7.03 10.76 -9.17
N PRO A 23 6.75 11.01 -7.87
CA PRO A 23 7.25 10.15 -6.79
C PRO A 23 6.82 8.69 -6.94
N GLU A 24 5.57 8.46 -7.36
CA GLU A 24 5.04 7.11 -7.61
C GLU A 24 5.66 6.47 -8.85
N THR A 25 5.93 7.26 -9.90
CA THR A 25 6.63 6.79 -11.11
C THR A 25 8.05 6.33 -10.77
N VAL A 26 8.78 7.12 -9.98
CA VAL A 26 10.14 6.78 -9.53
C VAL A 26 10.11 5.54 -8.65
N LEU A 27 9.17 5.43 -7.72
CA LEU A 27 9.01 4.25 -6.88
C LEU A 27 8.75 3.00 -7.74
N PHE A 28 7.87 3.10 -8.73
CA PHE A 28 7.55 2.00 -9.61
C PHE A 28 8.75 1.54 -10.43
N LEU A 29 9.47 2.47 -11.08
CA LEU A 29 10.66 2.13 -11.85
C LEU A 29 11.72 1.48 -10.95
N ALA A 30 11.98 2.06 -9.77
CA ALA A 30 12.91 1.49 -8.80
C ALA A 30 12.49 0.08 -8.37
N THR A 31 11.20 -0.11 -8.04
CA THR A 31 10.65 -1.40 -7.64
C THR A 31 10.72 -2.41 -8.78
N TYR A 32 10.45 -2.01 -10.02
CA TYR A 32 10.53 -2.86 -11.21
C TYR A 32 11.96 -3.36 -11.43
N PHE A 33 12.94 -2.46 -11.49
CA PHE A 33 14.35 -2.85 -11.68
C PHE A 33 14.88 -3.69 -10.52
N LEU A 34 14.52 -3.35 -9.28
CA LEU A 34 14.94 -4.12 -8.10
C LEU A 34 14.24 -5.48 -8.03
N THR A 35 12.98 -5.60 -8.45
CA THR A 35 12.28 -6.89 -8.52
C THR A 35 12.91 -7.79 -9.57
N ILE A 36 13.31 -7.24 -10.74
CA ILE A 36 14.08 -7.99 -11.74
C ILE A 36 15.43 -8.44 -11.17
N GLY A 37 16.13 -7.54 -10.45
CA GLY A 37 17.35 -7.86 -9.74
C GLY A 37 17.14 -9.01 -8.76
N LEU A 38 16.15 -8.90 -7.86
CA LEU A 38 15.78 -9.94 -6.91
C LEU A 38 15.45 -11.26 -7.59
N TYR A 39 14.65 -11.25 -8.66
CA TYR A 39 14.31 -12.47 -9.38
C TYR A 39 15.55 -13.18 -9.96
N LYS A 40 16.54 -12.42 -10.43
CA LYS A 40 17.81 -12.97 -10.96
C LYS A 40 18.78 -13.41 -9.86
N PHE A 41 18.86 -12.69 -8.74
CA PHE A 41 19.88 -12.91 -7.70
C PHE A 41 19.39 -13.70 -6.49
N SER A 42 18.09 -13.91 -6.31
CA SER A 42 17.55 -14.61 -5.13
C SER A 42 17.71 -16.13 -5.17
N GLY A 43 18.24 -16.70 -6.25
CA GLY A 43 18.30 -18.16 -6.46
C GLY A 43 16.92 -18.83 -6.63
N LEU A 44 15.82 -18.09 -6.41
CA LEU A 44 14.46 -18.60 -6.36
C LEU A 44 14.00 -19.14 -7.73
N SER A 45 14.44 -18.53 -8.83
CA SER A 45 14.14 -19.02 -10.17
C SER A 45 14.86 -20.33 -10.51
N GLU A 46 16.08 -20.51 -10.01
CA GLU A 46 16.88 -21.72 -10.20
C GLU A 46 16.36 -22.85 -9.32
N PHE A 47 16.10 -22.55 -8.04
CA PHE A 47 15.47 -23.45 -7.09
C PHE A 47 14.09 -23.94 -7.53
N ILE A 48 13.24 -23.07 -8.07
CA ILE A 48 11.94 -23.46 -8.63
C ILE A 48 12.13 -24.39 -9.84
N LYS A 49 13.11 -24.11 -10.70
CA LYS A 49 13.37 -24.94 -11.89
C LYS A 49 13.86 -26.34 -11.52
N THR A 50 14.84 -26.47 -10.62
CA THR A 50 15.32 -27.78 -10.15
C THR A 50 14.21 -28.55 -9.44
N THR A 51 13.47 -27.89 -8.55
CA THR A 51 12.43 -28.55 -7.76
C THR A 51 11.20 -28.96 -8.60
N LEU A 52 10.76 -28.15 -9.57
CA LEU A 52 9.65 -28.50 -10.47
C LEU A 52 10.06 -29.50 -11.56
N ALA A 53 11.31 -29.45 -12.04
CA ALA A 53 11.78 -30.37 -13.07
C ALA A 53 11.90 -31.81 -12.56
N GLU A 54 12.15 -32.01 -11.27
CA GLU A 54 12.33 -33.34 -10.68
C GLU A 54 11.02 -34.05 -10.30
N GLY A 55 9.87 -33.37 -10.38
CA GLY A 55 8.55 -33.99 -10.15
C GLY A 55 8.36 -34.66 -8.78
N GLN A 56 9.25 -34.38 -7.81
CA GLN A 56 9.21 -35.02 -6.51
C GLN A 56 8.04 -34.50 -5.67
N LYS A 57 7.42 -35.39 -4.88
CA LYS A 57 6.51 -34.98 -3.81
C LYS A 57 7.34 -34.30 -2.72
N ILE A 58 7.35 -32.98 -2.76
CA ILE A 58 8.09 -32.14 -1.82
C ILE A 58 7.43 -32.24 -0.44
N ASP A 59 8.16 -32.73 0.56
CA ASP A 59 7.81 -32.52 1.95
C ASP A 59 8.07 -31.03 2.29
N PRO A 60 7.03 -30.25 2.66
CA PRO A 60 7.17 -28.82 2.93
C PRO A 60 8.20 -28.49 4.03
N ALA A 61 8.44 -29.40 4.98
CA ALA A 61 9.38 -29.18 6.08
C ALA A 61 10.84 -29.34 5.63
N LEU A 62 11.13 -30.36 4.82
CA LEU A 62 12.45 -30.55 4.20
C LEU A 62 12.74 -29.45 3.17
N PHE A 63 11.73 -29.04 2.41
CA PHE A 63 11.81 -27.95 1.43
C PHE A 63 12.29 -26.62 2.02
N ILE A 64 11.69 -26.19 3.13
CA ILE A 64 12.06 -24.93 3.78
C ILE A 64 13.48 -25.02 4.33
N LYS A 65 13.85 -26.18 4.87
CA LYS A 65 15.18 -26.41 5.43
C LYS A 65 16.27 -26.39 4.35
N ASP A 66 16.07 -27.11 3.26
CA ASP A 66 17.04 -27.22 2.16
C ASP A 66 17.16 -25.88 1.42
N PHE A 67 16.05 -25.15 1.25
CA PHE A 67 16.08 -23.79 0.72
C PHE A 67 16.84 -22.83 1.64
N ALA A 68 16.56 -22.85 2.94
CA ALA A 68 17.20 -21.96 3.90
C ALA A 68 18.71 -22.22 4.03
N GLN A 69 19.14 -23.48 3.92
CA GLN A 69 20.55 -23.86 4.01
C GLN A 69 21.31 -23.66 2.70
N GLY A 70 20.68 -23.94 1.55
CA GLY A 70 21.31 -23.79 0.24
C GLY A 70 21.39 -22.35 -0.27
N TYR A 71 20.50 -21.47 0.19
CA TYR A 71 20.33 -20.11 -0.34
C TYR A 71 20.36 -19.03 0.76
N THR A 72 21.08 -19.26 1.86
CA THR A 72 21.10 -18.32 3.00
C THR A 72 21.54 -16.91 2.57
N THR A 73 22.56 -16.80 1.72
CA THR A 73 23.11 -15.51 1.27
C THR A 73 22.10 -14.74 0.41
N GLU A 74 21.37 -15.45 -0.44
CA GLU A 74 20.32 -14.95 -1.32
C GLU A 74 19.10 -14.51 -0.52
N ILE A 75 18.73 -15.24 0.53
CA ILE A 75 17.66 -14.87 1.45
C ILE A 75 18.03 -13.59 2.21
N VAL A 76 19.24 -13.51 2.76
CA VAL A 76 19.71 -12.32 3.51
C VAL A 76 19.79 -11.10 2.62
N SER A 77 20.35 -11.22 1.41
CA SER A 77 20.41 -10.13 0.44
C SER A 77 19.02 -9.70 -0.05
N SER A 78 18.11 -10.65 -0.28
CA SER A 78 16.71 -10.36 -0.63
C SER A 78 15.97 -9.63 0.48
N LEU A 79 16.18 -10.03 1.73
CA LEU A 79 15.63 -9.36 2.91
C LEU A 79 16.18 -7.93 3.03
N ALA A 80 17.47 -7.72 2.83
CA ALA A 80 18.09 -6.39 2.86
C ALA A 80 17.53 -5.47 1.77
N ILE A 81 17.39 -5.97 0.53
CA ILE A 81 16.77 -5.22 -0.57
C ILE A 81 15.29 -4.92 -0.27
N PHE A 82 14.55 -5.87 0.29
CA PHE A 82 13.16 -5.67 0.69
C PHE A 82 13.02 -4.56 1.75
N ILE A 83 13.86 -4.57 2.78
CA ILE A 83 13.89 -3.54 3.83
C ILE A 83 14.23 -2.19 3.20
N PHE A 84 15.24 -2.14 2.34
CA PHE A 84 15.63 -0.91 1.63
C PHE A 84 14.49 -0.37 0.76
N LEU A 85 13.84 -1.21 -0.03
CA LEU A 85 12.69 -0.86 -0.88
C LEU A 85 11.53 -0.29 -0.06
N THR A 86 11.16 -0.99 1.02
CA THR A 86 9.95 -0.68 1.76
C THR A 86 10.13 0.53 2.66
N PHE A 87 11.26 0.61 3.38
CA PHE A 87 11.49 1.66 4.36
C PHE A 87 12.18 2.87 3.77
N ILE A 88 13.22 2.70 2.95
CA ILE A 88 13.98 3.84 2.43
C ILE A 88 13.27 4.43 1.21
N LEU A 89 13.09 3.64 0.15
CA LEU A 89 12.44 4.13 -1.07
C LEU A 89 10.94 4.37 -0.87
N GLY A 90 10.25 3.45 -0.20
CA GLY A 90 8.80 3.56 0.04
C GLY A 90 8.44 4.72 0.96
N ALA A 91 9.10 4.86 2.12
CA ALA A 91 8.81 6.01 3.01
C ALA A 91 9.31 7.33 2.42
N GLY A 92 10.44 7.33 1.71
CA GLY A 92 10.98 8.52 1.03
C GLY A 92 10.02 9.07 -0.03
N THR A 93 9.51 8.20 -0.90
CA THR A 93 8.57 8.59 -1.96
C THR A 93 7.22 9.02 -1.39
N GLU A 94 6.71 8.36 -0.34
CA GLU A 94 5.54 8.83 0.40
C GLU A 94 5.76 10.22 1.02
N ALA A 95 6.92 10.47 1.62
CA ALA A 95 7.24 11.77 2.22
C ALA A 95 7.20 12.90 1.19
N ILE A 96 7.83 12.67 0.04
CA ILE A 96 7.84 13.62 -1.07
C ILE A 96 6.41 13.83 -1.57
N LYS A 97 5.68 12.75 -1.86
CA LYS A 97 4.29 12.79 -2.36
C LYS A 97 3.39 13.61 -1.42
N TYR A 98 3.36 13.28 -0.14
CA TYR A 98 2.43 13.93 0.80
C TYR A 98 2.81 15.38 1.09
N ARG A 99 4.11 15.72 1.06
CA ARG A 99 4.55 17.12 1.10
C ARG A 99 4.08 17.91 -0.11
N MET A 100 4.20 17.35 -1.32
CA MET A 100 3.71 18.00 -2.53
C MET A 100 2.18 18.14 -2.51
N ILE A 101 1.45 17.12 -2.04
CA ILE A 101 -0.02 17.19 -1.84
C ILE A 101 -0.37 18.34 -0.88
N LYS A 102 0.33 18.46 0.25
CA LYS A 102 0.16 19.59 1.18
C LYS A 102 0.34 20.93 0.47
N LYS A 103 1.40 21.09 -0.33
CA LYS A 103 1.66 22.32 -1.10
C LYS A 103 0.51 22.66 -2.05
N VAL A 104 -0.01 21.69 -2.79
CA VAL A 104 -1.18 21.90 -3.69
C VAL A 104 -2.37 22.43 -2.90
N ILE A 105 -2.67 21.80 -1.77
CA ILE A 105 -3.85 22.16 -0.95
C ILE A 105 -3.68 23.55 -0.31
N GLN A 106 -2.44 23.90 0.03
CA GLN A 106 -2.06 25.24 0.48
C GLN A 106 -1.90 26.24 -0.68
N LYS A 107 -2.24 25.87 -1.92
CA LYS A 107 -2.15 26.69 -3.14
C LYS A 107 -0.73 27.22 -3.42
N GLN A 108 0.29 26.50 -2.96
CA GLN A 108 1.68 26.81 -3.25
C GLN A 108 2.08 26.18 -4.60
N ALA A 109 2.94 26.87 -5.35
CA ALA A 109 3.51 26.32 -6.57
C ALA A 109 4.39 25.11 -6.25
N ILE A 110 4.34 24.10 -7.14
CA ILE A 110 5.13 22.89 -7.01
C ILE A 110 6.12 22.81 -8.16
N GLY A 111 7.39 22.62 -7.83
CA GLY A 111 8.45 22.42 -8.81
C GLY A 111 9.15 21.08 -8.65
N ILE A 112 10.00 20.75 -9.62
CA ILE A 112 10.88 19.57 -9.57
C ILE A 112 11.83 19.66 -8.36
N HIS A 113 12.20 20.86 -7.94
CA HIS A 113 13.02 21.07 -6.74
C HIS A 113 12.37 20.51 -5.47
N ASP A 114 11.05 20.43 -5.39
CA ASP A 114 10.33 19.88 -4.21
C ASP A 114 10.48 18.38 -4.02
N LEU A 115 10.93 17.70 -5.08
CA LEU A 115 11.26 16.28 -5.05
C LEU A 115 12.52 16.03 -4.23
N PHE A 116 13.49 16.96 -4.31
CA PHE A 116 14.81 16.81 -3.69
C PHE A 116 15.02 17.73 -2.48
N GLY A 117 14.33 18.87 -2.41
CA GLY A 117 14.47 19.91 -1.37
C GLY A 117 13.80 19.58 -0.03
N GLY A 118 13.64 18.31 0.28
CA GLY A 118 12.90 17.86 1.47
C GLY A 118 13.68 17.99 2.77
N LYS A 119 12.99 18.34 3.86
CA LYS A 119 13.54 18.15 5.21
C LYS A 119 13.59 16.66 5.52
N SER A 120 14.77 16.14 5.87
CA SER A 120 14.96 14.75 6.32
C SER A 120 14.02 14.36 7.48
N ILE A 121 13.52 15.34 8.22
CA ILE A 121 12.57 15.14 9.32
C ILE A 121 11.23 14.53 8.86
N ASP A 122 10.75 14.84 7.66
CA ASP A 122 9.47 14.31 7.14
C ASP A 122 9.56 12.80 6.90
N PHE A 123 10.72 12.35 6.40
CA PHE A 123 11.02 10.94 6.17
C PHE A 123 10.98 10.14 7.48
N TRP A 124 11.73 10.59 8.49
CA TRP A 124 11.76 9.93 9.80
C TRP A 124 10.40 9.94 10.49
N ARG A 125 9.61 11.01 10.31
CA ARG A 125 8.24 11.10 10.83
C ARG A 125 7.32 10.04 10.21
N ILE A 126 7.42 9.78 8.90
CA ILE A 126 6.65 8.71 8.25
C ILE A 126 7.10 7.34 8.72
N ILE A 127 8.41 7.09 8.79
CA ILE A 127 8.94 5.80 9.26
C ILE A 127 8.45 5.55 10.69
N GLY A 128 8.63 6.51 11.60
CA GLY A 128 8.15 6.39 12.98
C GLY A 128 6.65 6.12 13.05
N MET A 129 5.86 6.78 12.20
CA MET A 129 4.41 6.57 12.15
C MET A 129 4.08 5.16 11.65
N LYS A 130 4.71 4.69 10.58
CA LYS A 130 4.54 3.33 10.06
C LYS A 130 4.92 2.27 11.08
N MET A 131 6.03 2.46 11.79
CA MET A 131 6.47 1.56 12.87
C MET A 131 5.44 1.49 14.00
N ILE A 132 4.91 2.62 14.45
CA ILE A 132 3.87 2.64 15.49
C ILE A 132 2.60 1.91 15.01
N VAL A 133 2.13 2.21 13.79
CA VAL A 133 0.94 1.55 13.23
C VAL A 133 1.17 0.05 13.07
N TYR A 134 2.36 -0.36 12.63
CA TYR A 134 2.73 -1.77 12.53
C TYR A 134 2.75 -2.46 13.90
N LEU A 135 3.35 -1.85 14.92
CA LEU A 135 3.36 -2.39 16.29
C LEU A 135 1.95 -2.51 16.87
N VAL A 136 1.08 -1.53 16.64
CA VAL A 136 -0.33 -1.62 17.06
C VAL A 136 -1.05 -2.75 16.32
N ALA A 137 -0.85 -2.89 15.01
CA ALA A 137 -1.44 -3.97 14.23
C ALA A 137 -0.94 -5.35 14.69
N LEU A 138 0.37 -5.48 14.97
CA LEU A 138 0.97 -6.70 15.51
C LEU A 138 0.41 -7.05 16.89
N ALA A 139 0.26 -6.06 17.78
CA ALA A 139 -0.34 -6.27 19.09
C ALA A 139 -1.80 -6.76 18.97
N VAL A 140 -2.60 -6.13 18.10
CA VAL A 140 -3.98 -6.58 17.82
C VAL A 140 -3.99 -8.01 17.29
N PHE A 141 -3.10 -8.34 16.35
CA PHE A 141 -2.98 -9.68 15.78
C PHE A 141 -2.63 -10.73 16.84
N LEU A 142 -1.63 -10.46 17.69
CA LEU A 142 -1.23 -11.36 18.78
C LEU A 142 -2.38 -11.55 19.79
N CYS A 143 -3.08 -10.48 20.18
CA CYS A 143 -4.27 -10.57 21.03
C CYS A 143 -5.35 -11.46 20.41
N MET A 144 -5.57 -11.36 19.09
CA MET A 144 -6.55 -12.20 18.39
C MET A 144 -6.11 -13.67 18.34
N MET A 145 -4.82 -13.94 18.12
CA MET A 145 -4.29 -15.32 18.18
C MET A 145 -4.45 -15.93 19.57
N LEU A 146 -4.16 -15.17 20.63
CA LEU A 146 -4.32 -15.61 22.01
C LEU A 146 -5.79 -15.89 22.34
N LEU A 147 -6.71 -14.99 21.94
CA LEU A 147 -8.15 -15.19 22.10
C LEU A 147 -8.63 -16.42 21.34
N ALA A 148 -8.20 -16.61 20.08
CA ALA A 148 -8.55 -17.79 19.30
C ALA A 148 -8.06 -19.09 19.94
N SER A 149 -6.82 -19.09 20.43
CA SER A 149 -6.22 -20.25 21.12
C SER A 149 -6.94 -20.58 22.42
N PHE A 150 -7.29 -19.56 23.20
CA PHE A 150 -8.03 -19.70 24.45
C PHE A 150 -9.43 -20.28 24.20
N VAL A 151 -10.15 -19.73 23.21
CA VAL A 151 -11.45 -20.23 22.78
C VAL A 151 -11.38 -21.69 22.35
N PHE A 152 -10.39 -22.04 21.52
CA PHE A 152 -10.19 -23.41 21.04
C PHE A 152 -9.92 -24.39 22.20
N SER A 153 -9.12 -23.98 23.19
CA SER A 153 -8.80 -24.80 24.35
C SER A 153 -9.99 -25.09 25.26
N ILE A 154 -10.97 -24.18 25.34
CA ILE A 154 -12.15 -24.34 26.21
C ILE A 154 -13.27 -25.09 25.48
N SER A 155 -13.38 -24.90 24.17
CA SER A 155 -14.58 -25.31 23.43
C SER A 155 -14.67 -26.81 23.13
N ASN A 156 -13.65 -27.62 23.48
CA ASN A 156 -13.62 -29.08 23.29
C ASN A 156 -14.29 -29.53 21.98
N GLY A 157 -13.95 -28.88 20.86
CA GLY A 157 -14.48 -29.26 19.54
C GLY A 157 -15.84 -28.65 19.15
N LEU A 158 -16.35 -27.61 19.82
CA LEU A 158 -17.31 -26.66 19.22
C LEU A 158 -16.54 -25.83 18.17
N SER A 159 -16.45 -26.40 16.97
CA SER A 159 -15.20 -26.55 16.18
C SER A 159 -15.02 -25.61 15.01
N THR A 160 -16.01 -24.80 14.64
CA THR A 160 -15.88 -23.96 13.43
C THR A 160 -16.57 -22.61 13.63
N PHE A 161 -17.74 -22.61 14.26
CA PHE A 161 -18.52 -21.39 14.48
C PHE A 161 -17.78 -20.36 15.36
N VAL A 162 -17.23 -20.78 16.51
CA VAL A 162 -16.55 -19.84 17.40
C VAL A 162 -15.26 -19.30 16.76
N ALA A 163 -14.55 -20.13 15.99
CA ALA A 163 -13.40 -19.68 15.20
C ALA A 163 -13.79 -18.60 14.18
N TRP A 164 -14.89 -18.79 13.42
CA TRP A 164 -15.41 -17.78 12.50
C TRP A 164 -15.81 -16.49 13.20
N VAL A 165 -16.43 -16.57 14.39
CA VAL A 165 -16.78 -15.39 15.19
C VAL A 165 -15.52 -14.64 15.63
N THR A 166 -14.51 -15.34 16.13
CA THR A 166 -13.22 -14.71 16.53
C THR A 166 -12.53 -14.06 15.34
N VAL A 167 -12.48 -14.71 14.18
CA VAL A 167 -11.94 -14.14 12.94
C VAL A 167 -12.75 -12.91 12.51
N GLY A 168 -14.08 -12.98 12.57
CA GLY A 168 -14.97 -11.86 12.23
C GLY A 168 -14.74 -10.65 13.13
N ILE A 169 -14.61 -10.86 14.45
CA ILE A 169 -14.28 -9.79 15.41
C ILE A 169 -12.88 -9.22 15.11
N GLY A 170 -11.89 -10.06 14.84
CA GLY A 170 -10.54 -9.61 14.49
C GLY A 170 -10.51 -8.75 13.24
N LEU A 171 -11.23 -9.16 12.19
CA LEU A 171 -11.40 -8.38 10.97
C LEU A 171 -12.11 -7.05 11.25
N ALA A 172 -13.17 -7.05 12.05
CA ALA A 172 -13.88 -5.83 12.42
C ALA A 172 -12.97 -4.85 13.17
N VAL A 173 -12.16 -5.32 14.13
CA VAL A 173 -11.18 -4.49 14.85
C VAL A 173 -10.14 -3.93 13.89
N PHE A 174 -9.62 -4.74 12.97
CA PHE A 174 -8.64 -4.29 11.98
C PHE A 174 -9.20 -3.24 11.02
N VAL A 175 -10.45 -3.42 10.58
CA VAL A 175 -11.17 -2.43 9.75
C VAL A 175 -11.40 -1.14 10.53
N MET A 176 -11.86 -1.22 11.79
CA MET A 176 -12.05 -0.04 12.63
C MET A 176 -10.74 0.71 12.86
N LEU A 177 -9.63 0.01 13.12
CA LEU A 177 -8.31 0.62 13.25
C LEU A 177 -7.89 1.30 11.95
N SER A 178 -8.12 0.66 10.80
CA SER A 178 -7.80 1.22 9.48
C SER A 178 -8.60 2.49 9.19
N ILE A 179 -9.90 2.51 9.51
CA ILE A 179 -10.77 3.70 9.41
C ILE A 179 -10.28 4.79 10.38
N GLY A 180 -9.96 4.43 11.63
CA GLY A 180 -9.46 5.35 12.63
C GLY A 180 -8.14 6.02 12.27
N LEU A 181 -7.36 5.39 11.40
CA LEU A 181 -6.07 5.89 10.90
C LEU A 181 -6.13 6.40 9.46
N LEU A 182 -7.32 6.64 8.91
CA LEU A 182 -7.52 7.07 7.52
C LEU A 182 -6.80 8.39 7.21
N PHE A 183 -6.89 9.37 8.11
CA PHE A 183 -6.35 10.72 7.90
C PHE A 183 -4.94 10.93 8.47
N ARG A 184 -4.24 9.85 8.86
CA ARG A 184 -2.92 9.96 9.53
C ARG A 184 -1.91 10.79 8.75
N TYR A 185 -1.84 10.62 7.43
CA TYR A 185 -0.91 11.38 6.59
C TYR A 185 -1.34 12.85 6.45
N ALA A 186 -2.63 13.11 6.31
CA ALA A 186 -3.14 14.48 6.27
C ALA A 186 -2.81 15.23 7.56
N ILE A 187 -3.05 14.60 8.72
CA ILE A 187 -2.70 15.15 10.05
C ILE A 187 -1.18 15.36 10.17
N LEU A 188 -0.37 14.36 9.81
CA LEU A 188 1.09 14.45 9.90
C LEU A 188 1.66 15.66 9.15
N PHE A 189 1.19 15.88 7.93
CA PHE A 189 1.74 16.91 7.04
C PHE A 189 1.07 18.28 7.23
N ILE A 190 -0.25 18.35 7.38
CA ILE A 190 -0.97 19.62 7.52
C ILE A 190 -0.74 20.23 8.91
N GLU A 191 -0.72 19.42 9.96
CA GLU A 191 -0.52 19.89 11.33
C GLU A 191 0.92 19.82 11.83
N GLU A 192 1.83 19.28 11.01
CA GLU A 192 3.28 19.15 11.29
C GLU A 192 3.60 18.45 12.62
N LYS A 193 2.75 17.51 13.05
CA LYS A 193 2.88 16.73 14.29
C LYS A 193 4.03 15.72 14.21
N ASN A 194 4.41 15.20 15.39
CA ASN A 194 5.30 14.03 15.47
C ASN A 194 4.51 12.72 15.26
N SER A 195 5.22 11.63 14.96
CA SER A 195 4.61 10.34 14.60
C SER A 195 3.60 9.80 15.63
N ALA A 196 3.93 9.89 16.92
CA ALA A 196 3.07 9.39 18.00
C ALA A 196 1.82 10.26 18.18
N ALA A 197 1.97 11.59 18.20
CA ALA A 197 0.82 12.50 18.26
C ALA A 197 -0.08 12.31 17.04
N THR A 198 0.47 12.13 15.84
CA THR A 198 -0.34 11.86 14.64
C THR A 198 -1.24 10.64 14.79
N VAL A 199 -0.73 9.51 15.29
CA VAL A 199 -1.54 8.29 15.47
C VAL A 199 -2.66 8.54 16.49
N ARG A 200 -2.31 9.14 17.65
CA ARG A 200 -3.28 9.48 18.69
C ARG A 200 -4.35 10.45 18.18
N ASP A 201 -3.93 11.52 17.52
CA ASP A 201 -4.79 12.59 17.03
C ASP A 201 -5.67 12.09 15.87
N SER A 202 -5.20 11.11 15.07
CA SER A 202 -6.05 10.42 14.07
C SER A 202 -7.18 9.62 14.71
N LEU A 203 -6.86 8.83 15.74
CA LEU A 203 -7.88 8.07 16.49
C LEU A 203 -8.85 9.01 17.23
N HIS A 204 -8.34 10.11 17.78
CA HIS A 204 -9.16 11.14 18.40
C HIS A 204 -10.08 11.82 17.37
N TYR A 205 -9.57 12.15 16.19
CA TYR A 205 -10.34 12.70 15.09
C TYR A 205 -11.48 11.75 14.66
N PHE A 206 -11.20 10.45 14.55
CA PHE A 206 -12.23 9.45 14.26
C PHE A 206 -13.33 9.42 15.32
N LYS A 207 -12.97 9.52 16.60
CA LYS A 207 -13.95 9.57 17.70
C LYS A 207 -14.83 10.82 17.67
N ILE A 208 -14.28 11.99 17.32
CA ILE A 208 -15.05 13.24 17.24
C ILE A 208 -15.89 13.31 15.95
N ASN A 209 -15.33 12.83 14.84
CA ASN A 209 -15.93 12.93 13.50
C ASN A 209 -16.16 11.55 12.84
N PRO A 210 -16.88 10.61 13.48
CA PRO A 210 -17.00 9.24 12.99
C PRO A 210 -17.73 9.18 11.66
N LYS A 211 -18.84 9.94 11.51
CA LYS A 211 -19.60 10.01 10.25
C LYS A 211 -18.76 10.50 9.08
N HIS A 212 -17.93 11.53 9.30
CA HIS A 212 -17.09 12.09 8.24
C HIS A 212 -15.98 11.13 7.81
N THR A 213 -15.34 10.48 8.79
CA THR A 213 -14.30 9.48 8.52
C THR A 213 -14.87 8.26 7.81
N LEU A 214 -16.04 7.77 8.24
CA LEU A 214 -16.72 6.64 7.61
C LEU A 214 -17.14 6.94 6.17
N ILE A 215 -17.75 8.10 5.91
CA ILE A 215 -18.14 8.49 4.55
C ILE A 215 -16.88 8.64 3.66
N SER A 216 -15.82 9.27 4.17
CA SER A 216 -14.57 9.41 3.43
C SER A 216 -13.93 8.06 3.12
N TRP A 217 -14.02 7.11 4.06
CA TRP A 217 -13.57 5.73 3.85
C TRP A 217 -14.40 4.99 2.80
N ILE A 218 -15.73 5.13 2.83
CA ILE A 218 -16.62 4.55 1.80
C ILE A 218 -16.27 5.11 0.43
N VAL A 219 -16.12 6.44 0.31
CA VAL A 219 -15.72 7.08 -0.96
C VAL A 219 -14.36 6.55 -1.40
N TYR A 220 -13.37 6.50 -0.51
CA TYR A 220 -12.05 5.95 -0.82
C TYR A 220 -12.12 4.52 -1.38
N ILE A 221 -12.95 3.65 -0.78
CA ILE A 221 -13.15 2.26 -1.25
C ILE A 221 -13.88 2.20 -2.58
N VAL A 222 -14.96 2.96 -2.76
CA VAL A 222 -15.69 3.01 -4.03
C VAL A 222 -14.76 3.44 -5.15
N LEU A 223 -13.94 4.47 -4.92
CA LEU A 223 -12.94 4.91 -5.89
C LEU A 223 -11.87 3.83 -6.14
N ALA A 224 -11.40 3.16 -5.09
CA ALA A 224 -10.48 2.03 -5.24
C ALA A 224 -11.06 0.94 -6.14
N GLY A 225 -12.32 0.57 -5.92
CA GLY A 225 -13.06 -0.42 -6.71
C GLY A 225 -13.19 -0.01 -8.17
N LEU A 226 -13.58 1.24 -8.44
CA LEU A 226 -13.69 1.76 -9.81
C LEU A 226 -12.36 1.73 -10.56
N PHE A 227 -11.26 2.12 -9.91
CA PHE A 227 -9.93 2.07 -10.52
C PHE A 227 -9.38 0.65 -10.65
N ALA A 228 -9.73 -0.26 -9.74
CA ALA A 228 -9.42 -1.67 -9.88
C ALA A 228 -10.13 -2.28 -11.09
N ILE A 229 -11.43 -1.98 -11.27
CA ILE A 229 -12.20 -2.40 -12.46
C ILE A 229 -11.58 -1.83 -13.73
N ALA A 230 -11.22 -0.54 -13.75
CA ALA A 230 -10.56 0.09 -14.89
C ALA A 230 -9.21 -0.57 -15.22
N SER A 231 -8.38 -0.84 -14.21
CA SER A 231 -7.10 -1.54 -14.38
C SER A 231 -7.29 -2.96 -14.90
N SER A 232 -8.30 -3.69 -14.42
CA SER A 232 -8.64 -5.03 -14.90
C SER A 232 -9.18 -5.01 -16.33
N ALA A 233 -9.99 -4.01 -16.68
CA ALA A 233 -10.49 -3.82 -18.05
C ALA A 233 -9.33 -3.59 -19.03
N VAL A 234 -8.34 -2.78 -18.66
CA VAL A 234 -7.10 -2.65 -19.43
C VAL A 234 -6.43 -4.02 -19.60
N GLY A 235 -6.24 -4.77 -18.51
CA GLY A 235 -5.66 -6.11 -18.58
C GLY A 235 -6.41 -7.03 -19.56
N MET A 236 -7.74 -7.09 -19.48
CA MET A 236 -8.56 -7.91 -20.37
C MET A 236 -8.45 -7.51 -21.84
N ILE A 237 -8.47 -6.21 -22.14
CA ILE A 237 -8.31 -5.68 -23.51
C ILE A 237 -6.97 -6.14 -24.08
N PHE A 238 -5.87 -5.99 -23.32
CA PHE A 238 -4.55 -6.36 -23.80
C PHE A 238 -4.36 -7.88 -23.90
N SER A 239 -4.96 -8.67 -23.02
CA SER A 239 -5.00 -10.13 -23.16
C SER A 239 -5.77 -10.57 -24.42
N TYR A 240 -6.86 -9.88 -24.76
CA TYR A 240 -7.59 -10.14 -26.01
C TYR A 240 -6.75 -9.77 -27.24
N LEU A 241 -6.05 -8.63 -27.21
CA LEU A 241 -5.15 -8.20 -28.29
C LEU A 241 -3.98 -9.18 -28.52
N GLN A 242 -3.51 -9.88 -27.48
CA GLN A 242 -2.48 -10.92 -27.63
C GLN A 242 -2.94 -12.07 -28.54
N GLY A 243 -4.25 -12.35 -28.59
CA GLY A 243 -4.80 -13.39 -29.48
C GLY A 243 -4.72 -13.05 -30.98
N PHE A 244 -4.49 -11.79 -31.34
CA PHE A 244 -4.40 -11.33 -32.73
C PHE A 244 -2.97 -11.21 -33.25
N VAL A 245 -1.97 -11.34 -32.38
CA VAL A 245 -0.56 -11.27 -32.75
C VAL A 245 0.05 -12.66 -32.73
N SER A 246 0.84 -12.97 -33.76
CA SER A 246 1.65 -14.18 -33.80
C SER A 246 3.10 -13.89 -33.42
N GLY A 247 3.74 -14.85 -32.76
CA GLY A 247 5.14 -14.74 -32.34
C GLY A 247 5.33 -14.19 -30.93
N ALA A 248 6.27 -14.80 -30.19
CA ALA A 248 6.54 -14.48 -28.79
C ALA A 248 6.88 -13.00 -28.58
N THR A 249 7.67 -12.40 -29.48
CA THR A 249 8.08 -11.00 -29.38
C THR A 249 6.90 -10.03 -29.44
N ALA A 250 5.92 -10.28 -30.31
CA ALA A 250 4.73 -9.45 -30.42
C ALA A 250 3.84 -9.58 -29.18
N ILE A 251 3.69 -10.81 -28.64
CA ILE A 251 2.95 -11.06 -27.39
C ILE A 251 3.60 -10.31 -26.22
N TYR A 252 4.92 -10.37 -26.08
CA TYR A 252 5.64 -9.64 -25.03
C TYR A 252 5.49 -8.13 -25.17
N PHE A 253 5.53 -7.61 -26.40
CA PHE A 253 5.35 -6.18 -26.65
C PHE A 253 3.93 -5.71 -26.27
N VAL A 254 2.89 -6.45 -26.68
CA VAL A 254 1.50 -6.14 -26.30
C VAL A 254 1.32 -6.22 -24.78
N SER A 255 1.90 -7.24 -24.13
CA SER A 255 1.89 -7.38 -22.66
C SER A 255 2.55 -6.20 -21.96
N PHE A 256 3.68 -5.72 -22.49
CA PHE A 256 4.41 -4.58 -21.95
C PHE A 256 3.58 -3.29 -22.02
N ILE A 257 2.95 -3.00 -23.16
CA ILE A 257 2.05 -1.84 -23.29
C ILE A 257 0.88 -1.96 -22.32
N GLY A 258 0.25 -3.14 -22.22
CA GLY A 258 -0.85 -3.39 -21.28
C GLY A 258 -0.44 -3.13 -19.82
N ALA A 259 0.77 -3.56 -19.44
CA ALA A 259 1.31 -3.31 -18.10
C ALA A 259 1.54 -1.82 -17.83
N ILE A 260 2.08 -1.06 -18.81
CA ILE A 260 2.25 0.41 -18.68
C ILE A 260 0.89 1.10 -18.51
N MET A 261 -0.10 0.73 -19.30
CA MET A 261 -1.43 1.33 -19.23
C MET A 261 -2.13 1.03 -17.90
N ALA A 262 -2.07 -0.22 -17.43
CA ALA A 262 -2.62 -0.61 -16.13
C ALA A 262 -1.89 0.11 -14.97
N PHE A 263 -0.56 0.25 -15.10
CA PHE A 263 0.23 1.04 -14.15
C PHE A 263 -0.20 2.51 -14.13
N GLY A 264 -0.43 3.13 -15.30
CA GLY A 264 -0.91 4.51 -15.39
C GLY A 264 -2.23 4.73 -14.63
N VAL A 265 -3.20 3.81 -14.77
CA VAL A 265 -4.47 3.84 -14.03
C VAL A 265 -4.23 3.79 -12.52
N ARG A 266 -3.39 2.85 -12.06
CA ARG A 266 -3.04 2.68 -10.64
C ARG A 266 -2.33 3.91 -10.08
N LEU A 267 -1.44 4.51 -10.86
CA LEU A 267 -0.69 5.70 -10.48
C LEU A 267 -1.60 6.92 -10.32
N ILE A 268 -2.55 7.12 -11.25
CA ILE A 268 -3.57 8.17 -11.13
C ILE A 268 -4.36 7.97 -9.83
N TYR A 269 -4.83 6.76 -9.57
CA TYR A 269 -5.56 6.42 -8.34
C TYR A 269 -4.76 6.75 -7.08
N ASN A 270 -3.51 6.27 -6.98
CA ASN A 270 -2.69 6.42 -5.78
C ASN A 270 -2.50 7.89 -5.38
N VAL A 271 -2.26 8.77 -6.35
CA VAL A 271 -2.09 10.21 -6.12
C VAL A 271 -3.42 10.88 -5.82
N TRP A 272 -4.45 10.55 -6.61
CA TRP A 272 -5.77 11.15 -6.47
C TRP A 272 -6.41 10.82 -5.12
N ALA A 273 -6.30 9.58 -4.66
CA ALA A 273 -6.81 9.16 -3.36
C ALA A 273 -6.12 9.90 -2.22
N GLY A 274 -4.81 10.15 -2.33
CA GLY A 274 -4.07 11.00 -1.39
C GLY A 274 -4.58 12.44 -1.36
N LEU A 275 -4.77 13.06 -2.53
CA LEU A 275 -5.35 14.40 -2.64
C LEU A 275 -6.76 14.46 -2.02
N PHE A 276 -7.61 13.48 -2.35
CA PHE A 276 -8.96 13.39 -1.80
C PHE A 276 -8.96 13.34 -0.27
N LEU A 277 -8.13 12.49 0.34
CA LEU A 277 -8.06 12.38 1.80
C LEU A 277 -7.58 13.67 2.47
N PHE A 278 -6.60 14.36 1.87
CA PHE A 278 -6.16 15.63 2.42
C PHE A 278 -7.21 16.74 2.25
N GLU A 279 -7.91 16.80 1.12
CA GLU A 279 -9.00 17.77 0.89
C GLU A 279 -10.19 17.51 1.83
N ALA A 280 -10.57 16.24 2.00
CA ALA A 280 -11.64 15.84 2.92
C ALA A 280 -11.29 16.24 4.37
N TYR A 281 -10.06 15.94 4.81
CA TYR A 281 -9.60 16.34 6.14
C TYR A 281 -9.57 17.86 6.31
N ASN A 282 -9.05 18.59 5.31
CA ASN A 282 -8.95 20.05 5.36
C ASN A 282 -10.33 20.74 5.43
N ALA A 283 -11.34 20.17 4.78
CA ALA A 283 -12.71 20.67 4.84
C ALA A 283 -13.32 20.61 6.26
N LYS A 284 -12.90 19.64 7.08
CA LYS A 284 -13.46 19.43 8.42
C LYS A 284 -12.38 19.31 9.49
N ARG A 285 -11.39 20.20 9.41
CA ARG A 285 -10.30 20.29 10.39
C ARG A 285 -10.85 20.70 11.76
N LEU A 286 -10.37 20.06 12.82
CA LEU A 286 -10.62 20.52 14.19
C LEU A 286 -9.87 21.85 14.35
N LYS A 287 -10.61 22.96 14.49
CA LYS A 287 -10.04 24.26 14.84
C LYS A 287 -9.74 24.30 16.33
#